data_AF-A1SE76-F1
#
_entry.id   AF-A1SE76-F1
#
_cell.length_a   1.000
_cell.length_b   1.000
_cell.length_c   1.000
_cell.angle_alpha   90.00
_cell.angle_beta   90.00
_cell.angle_gamma   90.00
#
_symmetry.space_group_name_H-M   'P 1'
#
loop_
_entity.id
_entity.type
_entity.pdbx_description
1 polymer ?
#
loop_
_entity_poly.entity_id
_entity_poly.type
_entity_poly.pdbx_seq_one_letter_code
_entity_poly.pdbx_strand_id
1 'polypeptide(L)'
;MSPYPDEPDDPDGYRSVTELLERPPVPINWNLLDAEQAEIEWHDLDEWVKWLKSTFGLPPNIVPPYWHRHDELVWELSALHCHWLSCYHESASPSAPISWMREFAEARGRLRDWVSICGTRLDRDRPTRQTTWPGELPADSGGEIEIRDRKKDFADFVREDVLRRRRIEAIANQQLIG
;
A
#
# COMPACT_ATOMS: atom_id res chain seq x y z
N MET A 1 36.22 15.91 -16.76
CA MET A 1 35.36 17.04 -16.39
C MET A 1 33.97 16.70 -16.93
N SER A 2 33.04 16.34 -16.05
CA SER A 2 31.66 15.94 -16.43
C SER A 2 30.87 17.19 -16.86
N PRO A 3 29.97 17.13 -17.86
CA PRO A 3 29.39 18.33 -18.48
C PRO A 3 28.03 18.77 -17.93
N TYR A 4 27.56 18.23 -16.80
CA TYR A 4 26.24 18.59 -16.26
C TYR A 4 26.35 19.63 -15.14
N PRO A 5 25.60 20.75 -15.21
CA PRO A 5 25.55 21.74 -14.14
C PRO A 5 24.83 21.15 -12.91
N ASP A 6 25.32 21.48 -11.72
CA ASP A 6 24.72 21.07 -10.44
C ASP A 6 23.24 21.45 -10.39
N GLU A 7 22.36 20.45 -10.32
CA GLU A 7 20.93 20.67 -10.07
C GLU A 7 20.75 21.16 -8.62
N PRO A 8 19.86 22.15 -8.38
CA PRO A 8 19.63 22.66 -7.04
C PRO A 8 18.96 21.59 -6.16
N ASP A 9 19.48 21.41 -4.94
CA ASP A 9 18.85 20.65 -3.86
C ASP A 9 17.39 21.14 -3.68
N ASP A 10 16.43 20.33 -4.10
CA ASP A 10 15.00 20.54 -3.84
C ASP A 10 14.66 19.88 -2.48
N PRO A 11 14.48 20.65 -1.41
CA PRO A 11 14.30 20.12 -0.07
C PRO A 11 12.90 19.55 0.20
N ASP A 12 11.97 19.65 -0.77
CA ASP A 12 10.60 19.10 -0.69
C ASP A 12 10.37 17.96 -1.70
N GLY A 13 11.45 17.32 -2.16
CA GLY A 13 11.44 16.26 -3.17
C GLY A 13 10.58 15.06 -2.79
N TYR A 14 9.35 15.01 -3.31
CA TYR A 14 8.72 13.73 -3.64
C TYR A 14 9.78 12.86 -4.32
N ARG A 15 10.06 11.66 -3.77
CA ARG A 15 11.08 10.73 -4.32
C ARG A 15 11.04 10.78 -5.84
N SER A 16 12.12 11.28 -6.43
CA SER A 16 12.21 11.45 -7.88
C SER A 16 11.92 10.08 -8.52
N VAL A 17 11.12 10.06 -9.58
CA VAL A 17 10.86 8.82 -10.36
C VAL A 17 12.18 8.16 -10.77
N THR A 18 13.23 8.96 -10.96
CA THR A 18 14.60 8.50 -11.23
C THR A 18 15.21 7.74 -10.06
N GLU A 19 14.98 8.17 -8.82
CA GLU A 19 15.49 7.52 -7.60
C GLU A 19 14.78 6.17 -7.33
N LEU A 20 13.49 6.08 -7.70
CA LEU A 20 12.74 4.82 -7.70
C LEU A 20 13.23 3.83 -8.77
N LEU A 21 13.90 4.32 -9.83
CA LEU A 21 14.45 3.51 -10.92
C LEU A 21 15.92 3.11 -10.72
N GLU A 22 16.65 3.73 -9.79
CA GLU A 22 18.09 3.49 -9.58
C GLU A 22 18.40 2.44 -8.49
N ARG A 23 17.45 2.13 -7.60
CA ARG A 23 17.60 1.09 -6.58
C ARG A 23 16.62 -0.06 -6.84
N PRO A 24 17.05 -1.34 -6.78
CA PRO A 24 16.12 -2.44 -6.83
C PRO A 24 15.07 -2.26 -5.72
N PRO A 25 13.78 -2.36 -6.04
CA PRO A 25 12.71 -2.12 -5.08
C PRO A 25 12.85 -3.11 -3.92
N VAL A 26 12.74 -2.58 -2.71
CA VAL A 26 12.81 -3.38 -1.49
C VAL A 26 11.41 -3.86 -1.11
N PRO A 27 11.27 -5.05 -0.51
CA PRO A 27 9.99 -5.48 0.04
C PRO A 27 9.50 -4.50 1.10
N ILE A 28 8.25 -4.05 0.98
CA ILE A 28 7.63 -3.17 1.98
C ILE A 28 7.14 -4.02 3.16
N ASN A 29 7.61 -3.69 4.36
CA ASN A 29 7.06 -4.23 5.61
C ASN A 29 6.37 -3.11 6.39
N TRP A 30 5.05 -3.01 6.24
CA TRP A 30 4.21 -1.98 6.86
C TRP A 30 4.34 -1.87 8.39
N ASN A 31 4.74 -2.95 9.06
CA ASN A 31 4.92 -2.97 10.51
C ASN A 31 6.21 -2.29 10.97
N LEU A 32 7.19 -2.13 10.08
CA LEU A 32 8.52 -1.60 10.40
C LEU A 32 8.74 -0.16 9.89
N LEU A 33 7.81 0.38 9.10
CA LEU A 33 7.92 1.75 8.60
C LEU A 33 7.78 2.76 9.73
N ASP A 34 8.66 3.74 9.76
CA ASP A 34 8.45 4.96 10.54
C ASP A 34 7.31 5.81 9.96
N ALA A 35 6.98 6.90 10.62
CA ALA A 35 5.89 7.77 10.20
C ALA A 35 6.06 8.40 8.80
N GLU A 36 7.29 8.80 8.46
CA GLU A 36 7.59 9.48 7.19
C GLU A 36 7.62 8.48 6.04
N GLN A 37 8.28 7.34 6.24
CA GLN A 37 8.26 6.22 5.30
C GLN A 37 6.84 5.75 5.02
N ALA A 38 6.03 5.55 6.06
CA ALA A 38 4.65 5.10 5.88
C ALA A 38 3.82 6.09 5.05
N GLU A 39 3.99 7.40 5.27
CA GLU A 39 3.29 8.43 4.48
C GLU A 39 3.63 8.32 2.98
N ILE A 40 4.92 8.18 2.66
CA ILE A 40 5.40 8.03 1.28
C ILE A 40 4.84 6.74 0.66
N GLU A 41 5.01 5.60 1.33
CA GLU A 41 4.60 4.30 0.79
C GLU A 41 3.08 4.20 0.62
N TRP A 42 2.28 4.83 1.50
CA TRP A 42 0.83 4.89 1.34
C TRP A 42 0.43 5.64 0.07
N HIS A 43 1.02 6.82 -0.16
CA HIS A 43 0.70 7.63 -1.33
C HIS A 43 1.18 7.00 -2.65
N ASP A 44 2.38 6.42 -2.64
CA ASP A 44 2.94 5.71 -3.80
C ASP A 44 2.05 4.51 -4.18
N LEU A 45 1.66 3.70 -3.18
CA LEU A 45 0.76 2.58 -3.42
C LEU A 45 -0.62 3.04 -3.92
N ASP A 46 -1.16 4.15 -3.41
CA ASP A 46 -2.46 4.68 -3.85
C ASP A 46 -2.47 5.08 -5.32
N GLU A 47 -1.45 5.81 -5.76
CA GLU A 47 -1.32 6.21 -7.16
C GLU A 47 -1.11 4.98 -8.06
N TRP A 48 -0.28 4.03 -7.64
CA TRP A 48 -0.09 2.80 -8.40
C TRP A 48 -1.36 1.94 -8.49
N VAL A 49 -2.14 1.81 -7.41
CA VAL A 49 -3.42 1.06 -7.42
C VAL A 49 -4.44 1.75 -8.34
N LYS A 50 -4.52 3.08 -8.35
CA LYS A 50 -5.37 3.84 -9.30
C LYS A 50 -4.96 3.58 -10.74
N TRP A 51 -3.65 3.59 -11.02
CA TRP A 51 -3.11 3.25 -12.34
C TRP A 51 -3.46 1.81 -12.73
N LEU A 52 -3.21 0.84 -11.85
CA LEU A 52 -3.48 -0.58 -12.09
C LEU A 52 -4.96 -0.82 -12.42
N LYS A 53 -5.85 -0.27 -11.59
CA LYS A 53 -7.30 -0.39 -11.77
C LYS A 53 -7.76 0.22 -13.09
N SER A 54 -7.23 1.39 -13.46
CA SER A 54 -7.64 2.09 -14.68
C SER A 54 -7.07 1.44 -15.93
N THR A 55 -5.81 0.98 -15.89
CA THR A 55 -5.10 0.36 -17.02
C THR A 55 -5.68 -1.00 -17.39
N PHE A 56 -6.01 -1.83 -16.39
CA PHE A 56 -6.52 -3.19 -16.61
C PHE A 56 -8.04 -3.32 -16.47
N GLY A 57 -8.76 -2.21 -16.26
CA GLY A 57 -10.22 -2.19 -16.13
C GLY A 57 -10.72 -3.04 -14.96
N LEU A 58 -10.05 -2.97 -13.81
CA LEU A 58 -10.34 -3.85 -12.68
C LEU A 58 -11.68 -3.49 -12.01
N PRO A 59 -12.62 -4.44 -11.89
CA PRO A 59 -13.86 -4.23 -11.18
C PRO A 59 -13.68 -4.19 -9.64
N PRO A 60 -14.67 -3.65 -8.90
CA PRO A 60 -14.61 -3.54 -7.44
C PRO A 60 -14.45 -4.87 -6.69
N ASN A 61 -14.83 -6.00 -7.30
CA ASN A 61 -14.62 -7.33 -6.72
C ASN A 61 -13.18 -7.86 -6.86
N ILE A 62 -12.27 -7.09 -7.48
CA ILE A 62 -10.83 -7.36 -7.49
C ILE A 62 -10.11 -6.25 -6.73
N VAL A 63 -10.39 -4.98 -7.05
CA VAL A 63 -9.82 -3.83 -6.35
C VAL A 63 -10.96 -2.90 -5.90
N PRO A 64 -11.39 -2.98 -4.63
CA PRO A 64 -12.48 -2.17 -4.09
C PRO A 64 -12.01 -0.75 -3.73
N PRO A 65 -12.92 0.23 -3.59
CA PRO A 65 -12.54 1.60 -3.24
C PRO A 65 -11.80 1.72 -1.91
N TYR A 66 -12.20 0.94 -0.90
CA TYR A 66 -11.65 0.95 0.46
C TYR A 66 -10.57 -0.13 0.68
N TRP A 67 -9.82 -0.50 -0.37
CA TRP A 67 -8.73 -1.49 -0.25
C TRP A 67 -7.73 -1.17 0.87
N HIS A 68 -7.49 0.12 1.14
CA HIS A 68 -6.55 0.61 2.17
C HIS A 68 -7.03 0.34 3.61
N ARG A 69 -8.30 -0.03 3.80
CA ARG A 69 -8.88 -0.41 5.10
C ARG A 69 -8.66 -1.91 5.44
N HIS A 70 -8.11 -2.70 4.51
CA HIS A 70 -7.95 -4.14 4.67
C HIS A 70 -6.50 -4.56 4.49
N ASP A 71 -5.88 -5.02 5.58
CA ASP A 71 -4.47 -5.41 5.59
C ASP A 71 -4.15 -6.48 4.53
N GLU A 72 -5.02 -7.48 4.35
CA GLU A 72 -4.85 -8.54 3.35
C GLU A 72 -4.76 -7.99 1.91
N LEU A 73 -5.48 -6.90 1.59
CA LEU A 73 -5.39 -6.23 0.31
C LEU A 73 -4.13 -5.36 0.23
N VAL A 74 -3.81 -4.63 1.31
CA VAL A 74 -2.61 -3.81 1.40
C VAL A 74 -1.36 -4.65 1.16
N TRP A 75 -1.23 -5.80 1.83
CA TRP A 75 -0.10 -6.71 1.67
C TRP A 75 0.02 -7.27 0.25
N GLU A 76 -1.07 -7.80 -0.33
CA GLU A 76 -1.06 -8.36 -1.68
C GLU A 76 -0.75 -7.28 -2.74
N LEU A 77 -1.36 -6.09 -2.63
CA LEU A 77 -1.14 -4.98 -3.56
C LEU A 77 0.29 -4.42 -3.44
N SER A 78 0.83 -4.32 -2.22
CA SER A 78 2.22 -3.90 -2.01
C SER A 78 3.20 -4.88 -2.65
N ALA A 79 3.00 -6.19 -2.45
CA ALA A 79 3.85 -7.21 -3.04
C ALA A 79 3.80 -7.18 -4.58
N LEU A 80 2.60 -7.01 -5.15
CA LEU A 80 2.42 -6.88 -6.58
C LEU A 80 3.06 -5.60 -7.13
N HIS A 81 3.03 -4.50 -6.37
CA HIS A 81 3.71 -3.25 -6.73
C HIS A 81 5.23 -3.42 -6.73
N CYS A 82 5.82 -4.00 -5.68
CA CYS A 82 7.25 -4.29 -5.64
C CYS A 82 7.68 -5.20 -6.80
N HIS A 83 6.86 -6.19 -7.16
CA HIS A 83 7.14 -7.05 -8.30
C HIS A 83 7.07 -6.29 -9.63
N TRP A 84 6.11 -5.37 -9.79
CA TRP A 84 6.03 -4.49 -10.95
C TRP A 84 7.30 -3.64 -11.08
N LEU A 85 7.69 -2.92 -10.03
CA LEU A 85 8.92 -2.13 -9.99
C LEU A 85 10.14 -2.98 -10.37
N SER A 86 10.23 -4.22 -9.85
CA SER A 86 11.35 -5.12 -10.13
C SER A 86 11.41 -5.53 -11.59
N CYS A 87 10.26 -5.79 -12.21
CA CYS A 87 10.18 -6.28 -13.58
C CYS A 87 10.37 -5.19 -14.64
N TYR A 88 10.20 -3.93 -14.26
CA TYR A 88 10.38 -2.77 -15.14
C TYR A 88 11.62 -1.92 -14.79
N HIS A 89 12.44 -2.38 -13.84
CA HIS A 89 13.74 -1.78 -13.52
C HIS A 89 14.73 -1.91 -14.69
N GLU A 90 15.66 -0.96 -14.85
CA GLU A 90 16.60 -0.91 -15.98
C GLU A 90 17.52 -2.14 -16.09
N SER A 91 17.86 -2.74 -14.95
CA SER A 91 18.68 -3.95 -14.87
C SER A 91 17.90 -5.26 -15.06
N ALA A 92 16.57 -5.18 -15.23
CA ALA A 92 15.73 -6.36 -15.36
C ALA A 92 15.92 -7.05 -16.72
N SER A 93 15.68 -8.36 -16.76
CA SER A 93 15.64 -9.11 -18.02
C SER A 93 14.55 -8.54 -18.95
N PRO A 94 14.77 -8.47 -20.28
CA PRO A 94 13.71 -8.12 -21.24
C PRO A 94 12.46 -9.02 -21.17
N SER A 95 12.57 -10.21 -20.59
CA SER A 95 11.44 -11.12 -20.33
C SER A 95 10.71 -10.88 -19.00
N ALA A 96 11.21 -10.00 -18.13
CA ALA A 96 10.60 -9.74 -16.83
C ALA A 96 9.16 -9.20 -16.93
N PRO A 97 8.79 -8.33 -17.89
CA PRO A 97 7.41 -7.88 -18.05
C PRO A 97 6.39 -9.02 -18.27
N ILE A 98 6.75 -10.06 -19.05
CA ILE A 98 5.84 -11.20 -19.25
C ILE A 98 5.76 -12.09 -18.01
N SER A 99 6.81 -12.15 -17.20
CA SER A 99 6.75 -12.80 -15.88
C SER A 99 5.80 -12.06 -14.93
N TRP A 100 5.86 -10.73 -14.89
CA TRP A 100 4.92 -9.93 -14.10
C TRP A 100 3.45 -10.16 -14.53
N MET A 101 3.18 -10.22 -15.84
CA MET A 101 1.83 -10.49 -16.35
C MET A 101 1.27 -11.85 -15.89
N ARG A 102 2.14 -12.84 -15.71
CA ARG A 102 1.77 -14.17 -15.20
C ARG A 102 1.40 -14.11 -13.72
N GLU A 103 2.25 -13.49 -12.91
CA GLU A 103 1.99 -13.33 -11.48
C GLU A 103 0.77 -12.44 -11.21
N PHE A 104 0.56 -11.41 -12.03
CA PHE A 104 -0.64 -10.58 -11.98
C PHE A 104 -1.91 -11.39 -12.27
N ALA A 105 -1.87 -12.35 -13.19
CA ALA A 105 -3.01 -13.21 -13.47
C ALA A 105 -3.42 -14.02 -12.24
N GLU A 106 -2.46 -14.60 -11.52
CA GLU A 106 -2.66 -15.34 -10.27
C GLU A 106 -3.11 -14.42 -9.11
N ALA A 107 -2.49 -13.24 -9.00
CA ALA A 107 -2.84 -12.24 -7.97
C ALA A 107 -4.30 -11.78 -8.07
N ARG A 108 -4.85 -11.66 -9.29
CA ARG A 108 -6.29 -11.36 -9.46
C ARG A 108 -7.22 -12.44 -8.90
N GLY A 109 -6.75 -13.70 -8.79
CA GLY A 109 -7.46 -14.76 -8.09
C GLY A 109 -7.51 -14.47 -6.59
N ARG A 110 -6.32 -14.30 -5.98
CA ARG A 110 -6.17 -14.01 -4.54
C ARG A 110 -6.88 -12.72 -4.11
N LEU A 111 -6.76 -11.65 -4.89
CA LEU A 111 -7.45 -10.38 -4.62
C LEU A 111 -8.97 -10.57 -4.56
N ARG A 112 -9.55 -11.37 -5.46
CA ARG A 112 -10.98 -11.67 -5.43
C ARG A 112 -11.37 -12.44 -4.17
N ASP A 113 -10.53 -13.39 -3.74
CA ASP A 113 -10.74 -14.14 -2.52
C ASP A 113 -10.66 -13.22 -1.29
N TRP A 114 -9.67 -12.32 -1.23
CA TRP A 114 -9.55 -11.31 -0.18
C TRP A 114 -10.75 -10.38 -0.11
N VAL A 115 -11.21 -9.84 -1.25
CA VAL A 115 -12.42 -9.01 -1.29
C VAL A 115 -13.65 -9.78 -0.81
N SER A 116 -13.76 -11.08 -1.15
CA SER A 116 -14.84 -11.92 -0.67
C SER A 116 -14.79 -12.14 0.86
N ILE A 117 -13.59 -12.29 1.43
CA ILE A 117 -13.37 -12.50 2.87
C ILE A 117 -13.66 -11.22 3.66
N CYS A 118 -13.06 -10.10 3.24
CA CYS A 118 -13.22 -8.82 3.92
C CYS A 118 -14.64 -8.27 3.77
N GLY A 119 -15.28 -8.54 2.63
CA GLY A 119 -16.68 -8.23 2.35
C GLY A 119 -16.94 -6.78 1.96
N THR A 120 -15.90 -6.03 1.64
CA THR A 120 -15.99 -4.66 1.09
C THR A 120 -16.63 -4.66 -0.30
N ARG A 121 -17.31 -3.55 -0.63
CA ARG A 121 -18.07 -3.39 -1.89
C ARG A 121 -17.81 -2.01 -2.49
N LEU A 122 -18.51 -1.70 -3.57
CA LEU A 122 -18.41 -0.40 -4.23
C LEU A 122 -18.95 0.75 -3.38
N ASP A 123 -20.06 0.53 -2.66
CA ASP A 123 -20.84 1.55 -1.96
C ASP A 123 -20.75 1.46 -0.44
N ARG A 124 -20.21 0.37 0.08
CA ARG A 124 -20.17 0.08 1.51
C ARG A 124 -18.96 -0.77 1.89
N ASP A 125 -18.56 -0.64 3.14
CA ASP A 125 -17.42 -1.35 3.70
C ASP A 125 -17.71 -1.86 5.10
N ARG A 126 -16.95 -2.86 5.56
CA ARG A 126 -16.94 -3.33 6.95
C ARG A 126 -15.54 -3.83 7.31
N PRO A 127 -15.12 -3.79 8.58
CA PRO A 127 -13.87 -4.42 9.00
C PRO A 127 -13.83 -5.92 8.63
N THR A 128 -12.62 -6.40 8.31
CA THR A 128 -12.37 -7.81 8.07
C THR A 128 -12.71 -8.62 9.32
N ARG A 129 -13.53 -9.66 9.16
CA ARG A 129 -13.96 -10.49 10.29
C ARG A 129 -12.81 -11.39 10.72
N GLN A 130 -12.45 -11.29 11.99
CA GLN A 130 -11.48 -12.18 12.60
C GLN A 130 -12.19 -13.33 13.30
N THR A 131 -11.76 -14.56 13.02
CA THR A 131 -12.26 -15.74 13.71
C THR A 131 -11.68 -15.77 15.12
N THR A 132 -12.55 -15.76 16.13
CA THR A 132 -12.15 -15.91 17.53
C THR A 132 -11.79 -17.36 17.82
N TRP A 133 -10.56 -17.61 18.29
CA TRP A 133 -10.14 -18.95 18.69
C TRP A 133 -10.62 -19.30 20.11
N PRO A 134 -10.68 -20.59 20.48
CA PRO A 134 -11.05 -20.98 21.83
C PRO A 134 -10.16 -20.33 22.90
N GLY A 135 -10.78 -19.58 23.81
CA GLY A 135 -10.07 -18.86 24.88
C GLY A 135 -9.80 -17.38 24.58
N GLU A 136 -10.05 -16.92 23.36
CA GLU A 136 -9.94 -15.51 23.00
C GLU A 136 -11.25 -14.76 23.27
N LEU A 137 -11.11 -13.46 23.56
CA LEU A 137 -12.25 -12.56 23.59
C LEU A 137 -12.65 -12.24 22.15
N PRO A 138 -13.95 -12.29 21.80
CA PRO A 138 -14.39 -11.89 20.48
C PRO A 138 -13.99 -10.45 20.16
N ALA A 139 -13.40 -10.24 18.99
CA ALA A 139 -13.12 -8.91 18.49
C ALA A 139 -14.43 -8.20 18.10
N ASP A 140 -14.50 -6.88 18.34
CA ASP A 140 -15.58 -6.08 17.78
C ASP A 140 -15.45 -6.08 16.26
N SER A 141 -16.45 -6.64 15.59
CA SER A 141 -16.46 -6.80 14.14
C SER A 141 -16.86 -5.53 13.40
N GLY A 142 -17.31 -4.49 14.12
CA GLY A 142 -17.79 -3.24 13.54
C GLY A 142 -19.06 -3.40 12.68
N GLY A 143 -19.73 -2.27 12.43
CA GLY A 143 -20.86 -2.20 11.51
C GLY A 143 -20.44 -1.98 10.06
N GLU A 144 -21.39 -2.17 9.14
CA GLU A 144 -21.23 -1.75 7.74
C GLU A 144 -21.35 -0.22 7.65
N ILE A 145 -20.43 0.41 6.91
CA ILE A 145 -20.37 1.86 6.68
C ILE A 145 -20.55 2.18 5.19
N GLU A 146 -21.12 3.34 4.89
CA GLU A 146 -21.29 3.83 3.51
C GLU A 146 -20.01 4.50 3.01
N ILE A 147 -19.60 4.19 1.77
CA ILE A 147 -18.47 4.83 1.08
C ILE A 147 -18.96 6.07 0.36
N ARG A 148 -18.77 7.25 0.98
CA ARG A 148 -19.21 8.54 0.41
C ARG A 148 -18.13 9.25 -0.39
N ASP A 149 -16.93 9.35 0.19
CA ASP A 149 -15.79 10.01 -0.43
C ASP A 149 -14.53 9.22 -0.11
N ARG A 150 -14.14 8.38 -1.06
CA ARG A 150 -12.94 7.55 -0.96
C ARG A 150 -11.66 8.36 -0.84
N LYS A 151 -11.57 9.52 -1.49
CA LYS A 151 -10.36 10.34 -1.47
C LYS A 151 -10.18 10.95 -0.07
N LYS A 152 -11.27 11.48 0.49
CA LYS A 152 -11.26 12.00 1.86
C LYS A 152 -10.94 10.91 2.88
N ASP A 153 -11.59 9.74 2.74
CA ASP A 153 -11.37 8.60 3.63
C ASP A 153 -9.91 8.14 3.65
N PHE A 154 -9.30 8.00 2.47
CA PHE A 154 -7.89 7.66 2.33
C PHE A 154 -6.97 8.68 3.01
N ALA A 155 -7.20 9.98 2.77
CA ALA A 155 -6.42 11.05 3.40
C ALA A 155 -6.53 11.04 4.94
N ASP A 156 -7.73 10.79 5.47
CA ASP A 156 -7.95 10.67 6.91
C ASP A 156 -7.25 9.44 7.49
N PHE A 157 -7.32 8.30 6.80
CA PHE A 157 -6.66 7.06 7.19
C PHE A 157 -5.14 7.23 7.26
N VAL A 158 -4.50 7.78 6.22
CA VAL A 158 -3.04 8.01 6.19
C VAL A 158 -2.63 8.96 7.31
N ARG A 159 -3.36 10.07 7.49
CA ARG A 159 -3.11 11.02 8.58
C ARG A 159 -3.17 10.35 9.96
N GLU A 160 -4.17 9.49 10.19
CA GLU A 160 -4.31 8.75 11.45
C GLU A 160 -3.16 7.74 11.66
N ASP A 161 -2.75 7.05 10.59
CA ASP A 161 -1.62 6.12 10.58
C ASP A 161 -0.30 6.79 10.96
N VAL A 162 0.02 7.90 10.29
CA VAL A 162 1.22 8.70 10.52
C VAL A 162 1.25 9.24 11.96
N LEU A 163 0.13 9.80 12.44
CA LEU A 163 0.03 10.28 13.82
C LEU A 163 0.19 9.15 14.84
N ARG A 164 -0.32 7.95 14.54
CA ARG A 164 -0.14 6.77 15.38
C ARG A 164 1.33 6.36 15.46
N ARG A 165 2.04 6.32 14.34
CA ARG A 165 3.49 6.00 14.29
C ARG A 165 4.33 7.03 15.05
N ARG A 166 4.10 8.33 14.83
CA ARG A 166 4.78 9.41 15.58
C ARG A 166 4.58 9.30 17.10
N ARG A 167 3.38 8.93 17.55
CA ARG A 167 3.11 8.69 18.98
C ARG A 167 3.93 7.52 19.53
N ILE A 168 4.02 6.42 18.78
CA ILE A 168 4.80 5.23 19.18
C ILE A 168 6.28 5.59 19.28
N GLU A 169 6.83 6.29 18.28
CA GLU A 169 8.22 6.77 18.27
C GLU A 169 8.51 7.70 19.45
N ALA A 170 7.61 8.66 19.73
CA ALA A 170 7.76 9.57 20.86
C ALA A 170 7.79 8.83 22.21
N ILE A 171 6.92 7.82 22.39
CA ILE A 171 6.90 6.99 23.60
C ILE A 171 8.18 6.18 23.72
N ALA A 172 8.64 5.54 22.64
CA ALA A 172 9.88 4.77 22.63
C ALA A 172 11.11 5.63 22.98
N ASN A 173 11.19 6.84 22.41
CA ASN A 173 12.27 7.77 22.69
C ASN A 173 12.25 8.29 24.14
N GLN A 174 11.08 8.51 24.73
CA GLN A 174 10.97 8.89 26.15
C GLN A 174 11.44 7.76 27.09
N GLN A 175 11.17 6.50 26.75
CA GLN A 175 11.61 5.35 27.54
C GLN A 175 13.12 5.09 27.45
N LEU A 176 13.79 5.56 26.39
CA LEU A 176 15.24 5.44 26.21
C LEU A 176 16.06 6.50 26.95
N ILE A 177 15.41 7.61 27.35
CA ILE A 177 16.06 8.76 28.01
C ILE A 177 15.88 8.72 29.54
N GLY A 178 14.95 7.92 30.06
CA GLY A 178 14.67 7.74 31.50
C GLY A 178 15.33 6.49 32.07
#